data_AF-A0A3E1NID7-F1
#
_entry.id   AF-A0A3E1NID7-F1
#
_cell.length_a   1.000
_cell.length_b   1.000
_cell.length_c   1.000
_cell.angle_alpha   90.00
_cell.angle_beta   90.00
_cell.angle_gamma   90.00
#
_symmetry.space_group_name_H-M   'P 1'
#
loop_
_entity.id
_entity.type
_entity.pdbx_description
1 polymer ?
#
loop_
_entity_poly.entity_id
_entity_poly.type
_entity_poly.pdbx_seq_one_letter_code
_entity_poly.pdbx_strand_id
1 'polypeptide(L)'
;MPQRFTFDASKQNLRMKRYSALAQLYLRLALGTGFTVLALDRVGVWGHYGDTYVSWGDWHHFSAYAHQVMGFLPYSIAEVLAVLASVAELVFGVLLLTGFHTRKAAMGSALLTFCFSVSMAISFGITSPINYSVFTVSAASFLLAGIPEYKWSIDQFLLKHRLQHESIQPVRTTA
;
A
#
# COMPACT_ATOMS: atom_id res chain seq x y z
N MET A 1 -15.20 -24.73 47.17
CA MET A 1 -14.32 -25.00 46.00
C MET A 1 -14.26 -23.75 45.14
N PRO A 2 -13.12 -23.04 45.02
CA PRO A 2 -13.05 -21.88 44.15
C PRO A 2 -12.97 -22.35 42.70
N GLN A 3 -13.90 -21.90 41.85
CA GLN A 3 -13.83 -22.16 40.43
C GLN A 3 -12.60 -21.46 39.86
N ARG A 4 -11.60 -22.25 39.44
CA ARG A 4 -10.46 -21.72 38.68
C ARG A 4 -11.02 -21.11 37.39
N PHE A 5 -11.03 -19.78 37.34
CA PHE A 5 -11.06 -18.98 36.12
C PHE A 5 -9.81 -19.35 35.30
N THR A 6 -9.85 -20.49 34.61
CA THR A 6 -8.81 -20.86 33.65
C THR A 6 -9.04 -20.00 32.42
N PHE A 7 -8.36 -18.86 32.40
CA PHE A 7 -8.27 -18.01 31.24
C PHE A 7 -7.71 -18.86 30.09
N ASP A 8 -8.56 -19.23 29.14
CA ASP A 8 -8.19 -20.09 28.01
C ASP A 8 -7.29 -19.29 27.04
N ALA A 9 -6.01 -19.21 27.40
CA ALA A 9 -4.97 -18.50 26.68
C ALA A 9 -4.80 -19.03 25.25
N SER A 10 -5.21 -20.27 24.98
CA SER A 10 -5.14 -20.88 23.64
C SER A 10 -6.18 -20.27 22.70
N LYS A 11 -7.45 -20.16 23.14
CA LYS A 11 -8.52 -19.52 22.37
C LYS A 11 -8.26 -18.03 22.15
N GLN A 12 -7.67 -17.35 23.13
CA GLN A 12 -7.29 -15.95 22.97
C GLN A 12 -6.17 -15.75 21.95
N ASN A 13 -5.13 -16.60 21.97
CA ASN A 13 -4.08 -16.59 20.95
C ASN A 13 -4.64 -16.80 19.54
N LEU A 14 -5.60 -17.71 19.36
CA LEU A 14 -6.26 -17.95 18.09
C LEU A 14 -7.11 -16.75 17.61
N ARG A 15 -7.85 -16.09 18.51
CA ARG A 15 -8.60 -14.87 18.20
C ARG A 15 -7.67 -13.72 17.80
N MET A 16 -6.59 -13.49 18.52
CA MET A 16 -5.60 -12.46 18.20
C MET A 16 -4.95 -12.69 16.83
N LYS A 17 -4.54 -13.94 16.54
CA LYS A 17 -3.99 -14.30 15.22
C LYS A 17 -4.97 -14.09 14.06
N ARG A 18 -6.27 -14.31 14.28
CA ARG A 18 -7.33 -14.05 13.28
C ARG A 18 -7.56 -12.55 13.10
N TYR A 19 -7.61 -11.79 14.18
CA TYR A 19 -7.78 -10.35 14.14
C TYR A 19 -6.64 -9.66 13.38
N SER A 20 -5.38 -10.01 13.68
CA SER A 20 -4.22 -9.46 12.97
C SER A 20 -4.25 -9.77 11.47
N ALA A 21 -4.73 -10.95 11.07
CA ALA A 21 -4.85 -11.31 9.65
C ALA A 21 -5.95 -10.50 8.93
N LEU A 22 -7.10 -10.27 9.58
CA LEU A 22 -8.16 -9.44 9.03
C LEU A 22 -7.75 -7.96 8.96
N ALA A 23 -7.11 -7.44 10.00
CA ALA A 23 -6.59 -6.09 10.04
C ALA A 23 -5.55 -5.84 8.94
N GLN A 24 -4.65 -6.80 8.72
CA GLN A 24 -3.67 -6.76 7.64
C GLN A 24 -4.34 -6.77 6.26
N LEU A 25 -5.34 -7.63 6.05
CA LEU A 25 -6.09 -7.65 4.78
C LEU A 25 -6.80 -6.33 4.53
N TYR A 26 -7.50 -5.82 5.55
CA TYR A 26 -8.18 -4.52 5.48
C TYR A 26 -7.20 -3.40 5.15
N LEU A 27 -6.05 -3.35 5.83
CA LEU A 27 -5.02 -2.35 5.58
C LEU A 27 -4.49 -2.41 4.14
N ARG A 28 -4.26 -3.62 3.63
CA ARG A 28 -3.81 -3.83 2.24
C ARG A 28 -4.82 -3.36 1.22
N LEU A 29 -6.09 -3.71 1.44
CA LEU A 29 -7.18 -3.29 0.56
C LEU A 29 -7.33 -1.78 0.61
N ALA A 30 -7.39 -1.17 1.79
CA ALA A 30 -7.52 0.28 1.94
C ALA A 30 -6.39 1.05 1.23
N LEU A 31 -5.13 0.65 1.44
CA LEU A 31 -3.99 1.26 0.75
C LEU A 31 -4.04 1.03 -0.77
N GLY A 32 -4.27 -0.22 -1.19
CA GLY A 32 -4.31 -0.58 -2.61
C GLY A 32 -5.44 0.12 -3.37
N THR A 33 -6.64 0.20 -2.78
CA THR A 33 -7.76 0.94 -3.37
C THR A 33 -7.47 2.43 -3.41
N GLY A 34 -6.87 3.01 -2.36
CA GLY A 34 -6.54 4.43 -2.32
C GLY A 34 -5.62 4.82 -3.48
N PHE A 35 -4.49 4.12 -3.61
CA PHE A 35 -3.54 4.37 -4.70
C PHE A 35 -4.16 4.14 -6.08
N THR A 36 -4.95 3.09 -6.26
CA THR A 36 -5.56 2.78 -7.56
C THR A 36 -6.61 3.82 -7.93
N VAL A 37 -7.48 4.21 -6.99
CA VAL A 37 -8.54 5.21 -7.25
C VAL A 37 -7.93 6.57 -7.58
N LEU A 38 -6.93 7.02 -6.80
CA LEU A 38 -6.25 8.29 -7.07
C LEU A 38 -5.51 8.27 -8.41
N ALA A 39 -4.85 7.16 -8.76
CA ALA A 39 -4.19 7.02 -10.05
C ALA A 39 -5.18 7.04 -11.22
N LEU A 40 -6.33 6.38 -11.09
CA LEU A 40 -7.38 6.38 -12.12
C LEU A 40 -8.06 7.75 -12.27
N ASP A 41 -8.20 8.50 -11.18
CA ASP A 41 -8.72 9.87 -11.18
C ASP A 41 -7.85 10.83 -11.99
N ARG A 42 -6.53 10.64 -12.00
CA ARG A 42 -5.59 11.43 -12.83
C ARG A 42 -5.72 11.17 -14.34
N VAL A 43 -6.24 10.00 -14.71
CA VAL A 43 -6.45 9.61 -16.12
C VAL A 43 -7.89 9.92 -16.57
N GLY A 44 -8.72 10.49 -15.71
CA GLY A 44 -10.09 10.88 -16.03
C GLY A 44 -11.08 9.71 -16.11
N VAL A 45 -10.76 8.57 -15.51
CA VAL A 45 -11.62 7.38 -15.54
C VAL A 45 -12.95 7.63 -14.79
N TRP A 46 -12.94 8.52 -13.80
CA TRP A 46 -14.11 8.83 -12.97
C TRP A 46 -15.00 9.96 -13.50
N GLY A 47 -14.57 10.68 -14.53
CA GLY A 47 -15.27 11.85 -15.08
C GLY A 47 -14.33 13.01 -15.36
N HIS A 48 -14.88 14.11 -15.85
CA HIS A 48 -14.11 15.31 -16.14
C HIS A 48 -13.84 16.12 -14.85
N TYR A 49 -12.84 17.00 -14.91
CA TYR A 49 -12.58 17.91 -13.80
C TYR A 49 -13.83 18.75 -13.47
N GLY A 50 -14.25 18.72 -12.21
CA GLY A 50 -15.43 19.43 -11.72
C GLY A 50 -16.70 18.59 -11.57
N ASP A 51 -16.69 17.33 -12.01
CA ASP A 51 -17.78 16.39 -11.76
C ASP A 51 -17.83 15.95 -10.29
N THR A 52 -19.01 15.55 -9.81
CA THR A 52 -19.19 15.10 -8.43
C THR A 52 -18.31 13.88 -8.14
N TYR A 53 -17.52 13.96 -7.06
CA TYR A 53 -16.58 12.92 -6.61
C TYR A 53 -15.29 12.76 -7.44
N VAL A 54 -14.99 13.67 -8.36
CA VAL A 54 -13.72 13.71 -9.12
C VAL A 54 -12.76 14.71 -8.48
N SER A 55 -11.50 14.31 -8.25
CA SER A 55 -10.50 15.22 -7.64
C SER A 55 -9.72 15.99 -8.72
N TRP A 56 -9.23 15.29 -9.74
CA TRP A 56 -8.41 15.86 -10.81
C TRP A 56 -9.09 15.79 -12.17
N GLY A 57 -9.67 14.64 -12.54
CA GLY A 57 -10.37 14.43 -13.81
C GLY A 57 -9.52 14.48 -15.08
N ASP A 58 -8.40 15.21 -15.07
CA ASP A 58 -7.50 15.40 -16.19
C ASP A 58 -6.04 15.47 -15.74
N TRP A 59 -5.14 15.00 -16.60
CA TRP A 59 -3.69 15.09 -16.37
C TRP A 59 -3.22 16.54 -16.18
N HIS A 60 -3.79 17.49 -16.91
CA HIS A 60 -3.35 18.88 -16.91
C HIS A 60 -3.53 19.55 -15.53
N HIS A 61 -4.67 19.31 -14.86
CA HIS A 61 -4.94 19.84 -13.52
C HIS A 61 -4.04 19.19 -12.47
N PHE A 62 -3.82 17.88 -12.58
CA PHE A 62 -2.89 17.16 -11.71
C PHE A 62 -1.44 17.65 -11.89
N SER A 63 -0.96 17.77 -13.13
CA SER A 63 0.38 18.26 -13.45
C SER A 63 0.59 19.67 -12.91
N ALA A 64 -0.37 20.58 -13.08
CA ALA A 64 -0.28 21.93 -12.53
C ALA A 64 -0.12 21.92 -10.99
N TYR A 65 -0.85 21.04 -10.29
CA TYR A 65 -0.69 20.89 -8.83
C TYR A 65 0.63 20.23 -8.44
N ALA A 66 1.03 19.17 -9.16
CA ALA A 66 2.30 18.48 -8.93
C ALA A 66 3.49 19.45 -9.10
N HIS A 67 3.41 20.37 -10.06
CA HIS A 67 4.39 21.44 -10.24
C HIS A 67 4.42 22.43 -9.08
N GLN A 68 3.28 22.76 -8.47
CA GLN A 68 3.26 23.59 -7.26
C GLN A 68 3.88 22.85 -6.07
N VAL A 69 3.56 21.56 -5.89
CA VAL A 69 4.17 20.70 -4.86
C VAL A 69 5.68 20.57 -5.06
N MET A 70 6.15 20.53 -6.30
CA MET A 70 7.57 20.44 -6.67
C MET A 70 8.13 21.77 -7.15
N GLY A 71 7.62 22.90 -6.65
CA GLY A 71 8.02 24.24 -7.11
C GLY A 71 9.50 24.58 -6.89
N PHE A 72 10.22 23.76 -6.11
CA PHE A 72 11.66 23.84 -5.93
C PHE A 72 12.48 23.15 -7.05
N LEU A 73 11.83 22.43 -7.98
CA LEU A 73 12.45 21.79 -9.15
C LEU A 73 12.12 22.53 -10.46
N PRO A 74 12.97 22.40 -11.49
CA PRO A 74 12.63 22.86 -12.82
C PRO A 74 11.47 22.03 -13.41
N TYR A 75 10.63 22.69 -14.20
CA TYR A 75 9.39 22.14 -14.78
C TYR A 75 9.58 20.74 -15.42
N SER A 76 10.60 20.57 -16.26
CA SER A 76 10.84 19.29 -16.96
C SER A 76 11.11 18.12 -16.02
N ILE A 77 11.81 18.36 -14.89
CA ILE A 77 12.12 17.28 -13.93
C ILE A 77 10.88 16.97 -13.10
N ALA A 78 10.15 18.00 -12.68
CA ALA A 78 8.92 17.83 -11.91
C ALA A 78 7.86 17.05 -12.70
N GLU A 79 7.67 17.33 -13.99
CA GLU A 79 6.74 16.56 -14.84
C GLU A 79 7.15 15.09 -14.95
N VAL A 80 8.43 14.81 -15.20
CA VAL A 80 8.95 13.43 -15.27
C VAL A 80 8.73 12.69 -13.95
N LEU A 81 8.99 13.34 -12.81
CA LEU A 81 8.74 12.77 -11.49
C LEU A 81 7.24 12.56 -11.24
N ALA A 82 6.36 13.46 -11.68
CA ALA A 82 4.92 13.31 -11.57
C ALA A 82 4.38 12.10 -12.36
N VAL A 83 4.89 11.91 -13.59
CA VAL A 83 4.58 10.73 -14.42
C VAL A 83 5.09 9.46 -13.75
N LEU A 84 6.36 9.42 -13.35
CA LEU A 84 6.96 8.24 -12.72
C LEU A 84 6.24 7.88 -11.41
N ALA A 85 5.91 8.88 -10.59
CA ALA A 85 5.18 8.69 -9.36
C ALA A 85 3.79 8.13 -9.61
N SER A 86 3.06 8.64 -10.61
CA SER A 86 1.72 8.16 -10.95
C SER A 86 1.72 6.72 -11.48
N VAL A 87 2.68 6.38 -12.33
CA VAL A 87 2.85 4.99 -12.82
C VAL A 87 3.21 4.07 -11.66
N ALA A 88 4.14 4.47 -10.80
CA ALA A 88 4.53 3.69 -9.63
C ALA A 88 3.34 3.50 -8.66
N GLU A 89 2.55 4.54 -8.44
CA GLU A 89 1.35 4.51 -7.58
C GLU A 89 0.33 3.50 -8.09
N LEU A 90 0.05 3.50 -9.40
CA LEU A 90 -0.86 2.53 -10.01
C LEU A 90 -0.33 1.09 -9.89
N VAL A 91 0.96 0.88 -10.19
CA VAL A 91 1.61 -0.43 -10.10
C VAL A 91 1.58 -0.95 -8.67
N PHE A 92 1.96 -0.13 -7.68
CA PHE A 92 1.93 -0.53 -6.28
C PHE A 92 0.51 -0.75 -5.77
N GLY A 93 -0.46 0.08 -6.18
CA GLY A 93 -1.87 -0.09 -5.85
C GLY A 93 -2.39 -1.45 -6.32
N VAL A 94 -2.17 -1.79 -7.58
CA VAL A 94 -2.57 -3.09 -8.16
C VAL A 94 -1.82 -4.26 -7.50
N LEU A 95 -0.52 -4.13 -7.23
CA LEU A 95 0.25 -5.16 -6.53
C LEU A 95 -0.26 -5.40 -5.09
N LEU A 96 -0.63 -4.34 -4.37
CA LEU A 96 -1.19 -4.44 -3.03
C LEU A 96 -2.56 -5.12 -3.02
N LEU A 97 -3.42 -4.77 -4.00
CA LEU A 97 -4.75 -5.35 -4.20
C LEU A 97 -4.68 -6.83 -4.56
N THR A 98 -3.86 -7.18 -5.56
CA THR A 98 -3.67 -8.57 -5.99
C THR A 98 -2.97 -9.40 -4.92
N GLY A 99 -2.08 -8.80 -4.13
CA GLY A 99 -1.27 -9.53 -3.17
C GLY A 99 -0.15 -10.31 -3.79
N PHE A 100 0.45 -9.73 -4.81
CA PHE A 100 1.67 -10.23 -5.40
C PHE A 100 2.84 -9.38 -4.90
N HIS A 101 3.86 -10.01 -4.29
CA HIS A 101 5.03 -9.32 -3.75
C HIS A 101 4.68 -8.16 -2.77
N THR A 102 3.72 -8.41 -1.88
CA THR A 102 3.12 -7.40 -0.98
C THR A 102 4.17 -6.59 -0.21
N ARG A 103 5.23 -7.24 0.27
CA ARG A 103 6.29 -6.58 1.03
C ARG A 103 7.06 -5.55 0.21
N LYS A 104 7.37 -5.86 -1.06
CA LYS A 104 8.09 -4.93 -1.95
C LYS A 104 7.19 -3.77 -2.37
N ALA A 105 5.93 -4.08 -2.71
CA ALA A 105 4.94 -3.06 -3.07
C ALA A 105 4.64 -2.10 -1.89
N ALA A 106 4.51 -2.62 -0.67
CA ALA A 106 4.32 -1.82 0.53
C ALA A 106 5.52 -0.93 0.83
N MET A 107 6.75 -1.45 0.70
CA MET A 107 7.97 -0.64 0.87
C MET A 107 8.08 0.46 -0.19
N GLY A 108 7.78 0.14 -1.45
CA GLY A 108 7.74 1.11 -2.55
C GLY A 108 6.69 2.21 -2.32
N SER A 109 5.49 1.82 -1.90
CA SER A 109 4.41 2.76 -1.55
C SER A 109 4.78 3.66 -0.38
N ALA A 110 5.43 3.11 0.64
CA ALA A 110 5.90 3.87 1.80
C ALA A 110 6.93 4.92 1.39
N LEU A 111 7.94 4.52 0.60
CA LEU A 111 8.96 5.45 0.13
C LEU A 111 8.37 6.53 -0.78
N LEU A 112 7.48 6.14 -1.71
CA LEU A 112 6.82 7.06 -2.64
C LEU A 112 6.01 8.11 -1.89
N THR A 113 5.14 7.69 -0.96
CA THR A 113 4.30 8.61 -0.17
C THR A 113 5.11 9.43 0.82
N PHE A 114 6.21 8.89 1.35
CA PHE A 114 7.15 9.65 2.16
C PHE A 114 7.79 10.79 1.37
N CYS A 115 8.37 10.51 0.19
CA CYS A 115 8.95 11.53 -0.68
C CYS A 115 7.91 12.59 -1.10
N PHE A 116 6.68 12.18 -1.40
CA PHE A 116 5.59 13.09 -1.70
C PHE A 116 5.24 13.99 -0.50
N SER A 117 5.13 13.41 0.71
CA SER A 117 4.86 14.18 1.93
C SER A 117 5.94 15.20 2.27
N VAL A 118 7.22 14.84 2.06
CA VAL A 118 8.37 15.74 2.25
C VAL A 118 8.32 16.87 1.22
N SER A 119 8.04 16.55 -0.04
CA SER A 119 7.91 17.56 -1.10
C SER A 119 6.77 18.56 -0.80
N MET A 120 5.62 18.05 -0.35
CA MET A 120 4.51 18.90 0.12
C MET A 120 4.90 19.74 1.33
N ALA A 121 5.64 19.18 2.29
CA ALA A 121 6.08 19.91 3.47
C ALA A 121 7.02 21.07 3.12
N ILE A 122 7.88 20.90 2.12
CA ILE A 122 8.80 21.94 1.64
C ILE A 122 8.03 23.07 0.94
N SER A 123 7.09 22.73 0.06
CA SER A 123 6.41 23.73 -0.79
C SER A 123 5.24 24.42 -0.11
N PHE A 124 4.46 23.70 0.69
CA PHE A 124 3.22 24.21 1.31
C PHE A 124 3.26 24.22 2.84
N GLY A 125 4.40 23.88 3.45
CA GLY A 125 4.53 23.73 4.89
C GLY A 125 3.99 22.40 5.44
N ILE A 126 4.28 22.12 6.71
CA ILE A 126 4.01 20.82 7.35
C ILE A 126 2.52 20.51 7.54
N THR A 127 1.65 21.52 7.54
CA THR A 127 0.20 21.36 7.74
C THR A 127 -0.47 20.67 6.56
N SER A 128 -0.01 20.92 5.34
CA SER A 128 -0.56 20.32 4.12
C SER A 128 -0.49 18.78 4.10
N PRO A 129 0.69 18.14 4.23
CA PRO A 129 0.78 16.67 4.24
C PRO A 129 0.10 16.03 5.46
N ILE A 130 -0.08 16.77 6.57
CA ILE A 130 -0.85 16.32 7.74
C ILE A 130 -2.36 16.32 7.44
N ASN A 131 -2.89 17.38 6.83
CA ASN A 131 -4.31 17.48 6.48
C ASN A 131 -4.73 16.38 5.48
N TYR A 132 -3.87 16.08 4.50
CA TYR A 132 -4.09 14.98 3.56
C TYR A 132 -3.75 13.60 4.14
N SER A 133 -3.34 13.51 5.42
CA SER A 133 -2.96 12.27 6.10
C SER A 133 -1.89 11.44 5.36
N VAL A 134 -1.05 12.09 4.55
CA VAL A 134 -0.06 11.42 3.70
C VAL A 134 0.98 10.70 4.55
N PHE A 135 1.39 11.31 5.68
CA PHE A 135 2.28 10.67 6.65
C PHE A 135 1.68 9.40 7.26
N THR A 136 0.37 9.39 7.51
CA THR A 136 -0.35 8.20 7.99
C THR A 136 -0.30 7.09 6.95
N VAL A 137 -0.53 7.40 5.67
CA VAL A 137 -0.45 6.44 4.57
C VAL A 137 0.96 5.86 4.46
N SER A 138 2.00 6.70 4.57
CA SER A 138 3.40 6.27 4.56
C SER A 138 3.72 5.34 5.74
N ALA A 139 3.35 5.74 6.96
CA ALA A 139 3.57 4.94 8.17
C ALA A 139 2.82 3.60 8.11
N ALA A 140 1.58 3.61 7.62
CA ALA A 140 0.78 2.40 7.46
C ALA A 140 1.37 1.45 6.40
N SER A 141 1.94 2.00 5.33
CA SER A 141 2.65 1.22 4.30
C SER A 141 3.95 0.62 4.84
N PHE A 142 4.72 1.36 5.66
CA PHE A 142 5.89 0.82 6.36
C PHE A 142 5.52 -0.28 7.36
N LEU A 143 4.47 -0.07 8.15
CA LEU A 143 3.96 -1.07 9.08
C LEU A 143 3.58 -2.34 8.32
N LEU A 144 2.86 -2.20 7.20
CA LEU A 144 2.49 -3.31 6.35
C LEU A 144 3.73 -4.07 5.84
N ALA A 145 4.76 -3.36 5.37
CA ALA A 145 6.01 -3.95 4.89
C ALA A 145 6.80 -4.70 5.99
N GLY A 146 6.63 -4.29 7.25
CA GLY A 146 7.24 -4.92 8.43
C GLY A 146 6.58 -6.22 8.86
N ILE A 147 5.37 -6.54 8.39
CA ILE A 147 4.68 -7.77 8.79
C ILE A 147 5.31 -8.99 8.05
N PRO A 148 5.82 -10.00 8.78
CA PRO A 148 6.57 -11.11 8.18
C PRO A 148 5.69 -12.17 7.50
N GLU A 149 4.45 -12.36 7.95
CA GLU A 149 3.51 -13.33 7.38
C GLU A 149 2.28 -12.64 6.80
N TYR A 150 1.88 -13.01 5.58
CA TYR A 150 0.68 -12.50 4.93
C TYR A 150 -0.27 -13.66 4.62
N LYS A 151 -1.06 -14.06 5.63
CA LYS A 151 -1.93 -15.26 5.54
C LYS A 151 -2.89 -15.29 4.34
N TRP A 152 -3.28 -14.11 3.87
CA TRP A 152 -4.20 -13.90 2.74
C TRP A 152 -3.50 -13.24 1.54
N SER A 153 -2.18 -13.43 1.39
CA SER A 153 -1.46 -13.06 0.17
C SER A 153 -1.36 -14.25 -0.78
N ILE A 154 -1.38 -13.98 -2.08
CA ILE A 154 -1.14 -15.00 -3.11
C ILE A 154 0.26 -15.61 -2.92
N ASP A 155 1.23 -14.82 -2.42
CA ASP A 155 2.57 -15.30 -2.03
C ASP A 155 2.52 -16.49 -1.05
N GLN A 156 1.65 -16.45 -0.04
CA GLN A 156 1.54 -17.52 0.95
C GLN A 156 0.76 -18.72 0.39
N PHE A 157 -0.20 -18.49 -0.50
CA PHE A 157 -0.91 -19.57 -1.19
C PHE A 157 0.04 -20.35 -2.12
N LEU A 158 0.88 -19.65 -2.89
CA LEU A 158 1.91 -20.24 -3.75
C LEU A 158 3.00 -20.95 -2.96
N LEU A 159 3.48 -20.37 -1.85
CA LEU A 159 4.48 -20.99 -0.98
C LEU A 159 3.94 -22.28 -0.35
N LYS A 160 2.68 -22.28 0.11
CA LYS A 160 2.04 -23.47 0.68
C LYS A 160 1.92 -24.59 -0.36
N HIS A 161 1.56 -24.26 -1.59
CA HIS A 161 1.51 -25.24 -2.70
C HIS A 161 2.90 -25.80 -3.06
N ARG A 162 3.94 -24.95 -3.07
CA ARG A 162 5.33 -25.39 -3.33
C ARG A 162 5.82 -26.37 -2.26
N LEU A 163 5.64 -26.03 -0.98
CA LEU A 163 6.06 -26.89 0.14
C LEU A 163 5.31 -28.22 0.18
N GLN A 164 4.02 -28.24 -0.20
CA GLN A 164 3.27 -29.48 -0.34
C GLN A 164 3.84 -30.37 -1.47
N HIS A 165 4.21 -29.79 -2.61
CA HIS A 165 4.85 -30.55 -3.70
C HIS A 165 6.23 -31.09 -3.31
N GLU A 166 7.02 -30.33 -2.55
CA GLU A 166 8.37 -30.75 -2.10
C GLU A 166 8.30 -31.86 -1.03
N SER A 167 7.28 -31.84 -0.16
CA SER A 167 7.05 -32.93 0.81
C SER A 167 6.58 -34.26 0.20
N ILE A 168 6.11 -34.26 -1.05
CA ILE A 168 5.61 -35.45 -1.75
C ILE A 168 6.72 -36.09 -2.61
N GLN A 169 7.79 -35.37 -2.91
CA GLN A 169 8.95 -35.93 -3.61
C GLN A 169 9.83 -36.66 -2.58
N PRO A 170 9.97 -37.99 -2.63
CA PRO A 170 10.98 -38.65 -1.81
C PRO A 170 12.33 -38.07 -2.21
N VAL A 171 13.11 -37.65 -1.21
CA VAL A 171 14.53 -37.27 -1.37
C VAL A 171 15.19 -38.38 -2.20
N ARG A 172 15.43 -38.12 -3.48
CA ARG A 172 16.30 -38.99 -4.28
C ARG A 172 17.69 -38.77 -3.73
N THR A 173 18.09 -39.61 -2.79
CA THR A 173 19.48 -39.77 -2.38
C THR A 173 20.26 -40.14 -3.64
N THR A 174 20.90 -39.16 -4.26
CA THR A 174 21.92 -39.43 -5.28
C THR A 174 23.11 -40.02 -4.52
N ALA A 175 23.31 -41.31 -4.73
CA ALA A 175 24.48 -42.08 -4.30
C ALA A 175 25.77 -41.55 -4.94
#